data_AF-A0A9W7EZG6-F1
#
_entry.id   AF-A0A9W7EZG6-F1
#
_cell.length_a   1.000
_cell.length_b   1.000
_cell.length_c   1.000
_cell.angle_alpha   90.00
_cell.angle_beta   90.00
_cell.angle_gamma   90.00
#
_symmetry.space_group_name_H-M   'P 1'
#
loop_
_entity.id
_entity.type
_entity.pdbx_description
1 polymer ?
#
loop_
_entity_poly.entity_id
_entity_poly.type
_entity_poly.pdbx_seq_one_letter_code
_entity_poly.pdbx_strand_id
1 'polypeptide(L)'
;MPGGFQSRLIQVWITWDEIVEADGRKTYVIAISPIQEYRGTRHSIKTGKMVCADSRGVYVIKEVTENTCEWTWVQNVNLKISVLPANAMDFIAMQQLFWADEVHEQHRRNDREVDMEYVQGLLNDMKSSRGRPLMDDQVPLLERCKELLGTTEWKSLELPDPDVKMMMQYQPPKKGERSIVTGKATSEVDCSAEVVAAWTYNFKSKNDMRKQADSGLPRIEVRDKRRANERTFALIEKLPFPLNSREFVFRILWKVEDSGEVLVAIESVLDEDHVTVKYGTSHKVVKASVRGLWRLKNVSSRGGASRCEVEFYQRIDAGGVIPTWVVNRKVPYVLSSVQTAVNLFRQDEKIDTAERDDLMSSMQQGLEAETYTEEEEAWIKAISEKYEKSSNGGERTEGFKKLISPDPYVKMESMIIEGVSLNMADKSTAGCARAIAIIDASFEECAAFDFKKTSREKRKSHRARKTVTIAARGSILTERMESVEARETVAIRLRSSGQFNTKMDYACMLELGASRSRA
;
A
#
# COMPACT_ATOMS: atom_id res chain seq x y z
N MET A 1 45.45 -3.71 13.35
CA MET A 1 46.27 -3.61 12.12
C MET A 1 46.52 -5.00 11.58
N PRO A 2 46.54 -5.23 10.26
CA PRO A 2 47.01 -6.48 9.68
C PRO A 2 48.41 -6.86 10.20
N GLY A 3 48.71 -8.15 10.27
CA GLY A 3 50.02 -8.64 10.73
C GLY A 3 51.17 -8.01 9.92
N GLY A 4 52.24 -7.60 10.61
CA GLY A 4 53.41 -6.96 9.99
C GLY A 4 53.47 -5.44 10.11
N PHE A 5 52.40 -4.77 10.58
CA PHE A 5 52.41 -3.33 10.85
C PHE A 5 52.46 -3.02 12.35
N GLN A 6 53.30 -2.07 12.74
CA GLN A 6 53.37 -1.56 14.12
C GLN A 6 52.04 -0.90 14.53
N SER A 7 51.64 -1.07 15.79
CA SER A 7 50.41 -0.45 16.32
C SER A 7 50.42 1.08 16.19
N ARG A 8 49.23 1.65 15.95
CA ARG A 8 49.02 3.09 15.86
C ARG A 8 48.28 3.61 17.08
N LEU A 9 48.74 4.74 17.59
CA LEU A 9 48.01 5.54 18.56
C LEU A 9 47.34 6.69 17.82
N ILE A 10 46.01 6.77 17.87
CA ILE A 10 45.24 7.89 17.35
C ILE A 10 44.75 8.68 18.57
N GLN A 11 45.21 9.92 18.68
CA GLN A 11 44.72 10.85 19.71
C GLN A 11 44.01 11.99 19.01
N VAL A 12 42.74 12.16 19.35
CA VAL A 12 41.89 13.19 18.77
C VAL A 12 41.30 14.05 19.86
N TRP A 13 41.02 15.31 19.52
CA TRP A 13 40.04 16.10 20.24
C TRP A 13 38.75 16.07 19.45
N ILE A 14 37.64 15.98 20.18
CA ILE A 14 36.30 15.91 19.62
C ILE A 14 35.52 17.08 20.19
N THR A 15 34.85 17.82 19.32
CA THR A 15 33.90 18.87 19.69
C THR A 15 32.62 18.67 18.92
N TRP A 16 31.55 19.31 19.37
CA TRP A 16 30.27 19.30 18.66
C TRP A 16 29.64 20.69 18.68
N ASP A 17 28.72 20.92 17.76
CA ASP A 17 27.84 22.09 17.70
C ASP A 17 26.44 21.69 17.24
N GLU A 18 25.41 22.47 17.61
CA GLU A 18 24.02 22.32 17.16
C GLU A 18 23.69 23.45 16.20
N ILE A 19 23.24 23.09 14.99
CA ILE A 19 22.80 24.03 13.96
C ILE A 19 21.30 23.82 13.76
N VAL A 20 20.52 24.89 13.89
CA VAL A 20 19.10 24.89 13.50
C VAL A 20 19.01 25.35 12.05
N GLU A 21 18.49 24.48 11.18
CA GLU A 21 18.29 24.79 9.76
C GLU A 21 17.11 25.77 9.56
N ALA A 22 17.01 26.35 8.36
CA ALA A 22 15.96 27.32 8.03
C ALA A 22 14.53 26.73 8.09
N ASP A 23 14.39 25.40 7.99
CA ASP A 23 13.14 24.68 8.14
C ASP A 23 12.84 24.29 9.61
N GLY A 24 13.69 24.71 10.55
CA GLY A 24 13.55 24.44 11.98
C GLY A 24 14.14 23.11 12.44
N ARG A 25 14.62 22.26 11.52
CA ARG A 25 15.23 20.97 11.84
C ARG A 25 16.62 21.15 12.46
N LYS A 26 16.97 20.27 13.39
CA LYS A 26 18.27 20.29 14.06
C LYS A 26 19.31 19.46 13.33
N THR A 27 20.53 19.96 13.30
CA THR A 27 21.71 19.25 12.81
C THR A 27 22.81 19.33 13.84
N TYR A 28 23.28 18.19 14.34
CA TYR A 28 24.49 18.12 15.14
C TYR A 28 25.69 17.90 14.23
N VAL A 29 26.71 18.72 14.41
CA VAL A 29 28.00 18.55 13.72
C VAL A 29 29.05 18.19 14.75
N ILE A 30 29.61 16.99 14.66
CA ILE A 30 30.71 16.52 15.51
C ILE A 30 31.99 16.64 14.69
N ALA A 31 32.94 17.44 15.15
CA ALA A 31 34.23 17.61 14.51
C ALA A 31 35.32 16.88 15.28
N ILE A 32 36.16 16.16 14.55
CA ILE A 32 37.28 15.40 15.06
C ILE A 32 38.55 15.93 14.42
N SER A 33 39.55 16.23 15.23
CA SER A 33 40.84 16.69 14.73
C SER A 33 41.98 16.15 15.60
N PRO A 34 43.22 16.08 15.08
CA PRO A 34 44.36 15.57 15.83
C PRO A 34 44.57 16.38 17.10
N ILE A 35 44.85 15.70 18.23
CA ILE A 35 45.03 16.33 19.54
C ILE A 35 46.15 17.39 19.55
N GLN A 36 47.09 17.31 18.60
CA GLN A 36 48.19 18.25 18.43
C GLN A 36 47.72 19.64 17.98
N GLU A 37 46.56 19.72 17.33
CA GLU A 37 45.94 20.97 16.88
C GLU A 37 45.11 21.65 17.97
N TYR A 38 44.80 20.92 19.06
CA TYR A 38 44.09 21.47 20.20
C TYR A 38 44.99 22.42 21.00
N ARG A 39 44.54 23.67 21.18
CA ARG A 39 45.30 24.73 21.88
C ARG A 39 45.07 24.77 23.40
N GLY A 40 44.17 23.93 23.94
CA GLY A 40 43.87 23.88 25.36
C GLY A 40 44.76 22.91 26.15
N THR A 41 44.41 22.70 27.43
CA THR A 41 45.13 21.77 28.31
C THR A 41 44.95 20.33 27.84
N ARG A 42 46.08 19.61 27.69
CA ARG A 42 46.10 18.22 27.23
C ARG A 42 46.80 17.30 28.21
N HIS A 43 46.28 16.09 28.36
CA HIS A 43 46.95 15.03 29.11
C HIS A 43 47.93 14.28 28.19
N SER A 44 49.16 14.12 28.66
CA SER A 44 50.18 13.31 27.97
C SER A 44 49.89 11.83 28.18
N ILE A 45 49.72 11.10 27.08
CA ILE A 45 49.67 9.63 27.09
C ILE A 45 51.04 9.13 26.62
N LYS A 46 51.63 8.18 27.35
CA LYS A 46 52.90 7.56 26.93
C LYS A 46 52.65 6.72 25.68
N THR A 47 53.30 7.10 24.58
CA THR A 47 53.18 6.48 23.26
C THR A 47 53.78 5.07 23.18
N GLY A 48 54.67 4.70 24.09
CA GLY A 48 55.34 3.39 24.09
C GLY A 48 56.02 3.09 22.75
N LYS A 49 55.82 1.89 22.21
CA LYS A 49 56.27 1.48 20.87
C LYS A 49 55.24 1.76 19.77
N MET A 50 54.28 2.66 19.97
CA MET A 50 53.25 2.96 18.96
C MET A 50 53.66 4.16 18.10
N VAL A 51 53.25 4.16 16.83
CA VAL A 51 53.40 5.33 15.96
C VAL A 51 52.14 6.20 16.07
N CYS A 52 52.30 7.51 16.25
CA CYS A 52 51.17 8.44 16.26
C CYS A 52 50.59 8.59 14.84
N ALA A 53 49.29 8.33 14.70
CA ALA A 53 48.55 8.57 13.48
C ALA A 53 47.63 9.80 13.65
N ASP A 54 47.41 10.52 12.54
CA ASP A 54 46.54 11.70 12.53
C ASP A 54 45.16 11.30 12.03
N SER A 55 44.10 11.79 12.68
CA SER A 55 42.72 11.59 12.24
C SER A 55 41.97 12.91 12.24
N ARG A 56 41.30 13.19 11.12
CA ARG A 56 40.39 14.33 10.95
C ARG A 56 39.05 13.77 10.48
N GLY A 57 37.96 14.26 11.04
CA GLY A 57 36.64 13.81 10.62
C GLY A 57 35.56 14.82 10.95
N VAL A 58 34.45 14.70 10.24
CA VAL A 58 33.23 15.44 10.51
C VAL A 58 32.08 14.45 10.44
N TYR A 59 31.29 14.39 11.52
CA TYR A 59 30.05 13.63 11.55
C TYR A 59 28.90 14.61 11.56
N VAL A 60 27.96 14.42 10.64
CA VAL A 60 26.76 15.25 10.50
C VAL A 60 25.57 14.36 10.84
N ILE A 61 24.86 14.69 11.91
CA ILE A 61 23.63 14.01 12.35
C ILE A 61 22.49 14.98 12.13
N LYS A 62 21.71 14.77 11.07
CA LYS A 62 20.62 15.65 10.67
C LYS A 62 19.29 15.04 11.05
N GLU A 63 18.43 15.81 11.71
CA GLU A 63 17.06 15.43 12.00
C GLU A 63 16.28 15.21 10.69
N VAL A 64 15.58 14.08 10.60
CA VAL A 64 14.69 13.74 9.48
C VAL A 64 13.23 13.81 9.96
N THR A 65 12.97 13.21 11.12
CA THR A 65 11.73 13.35 11.91
C THR A 65 12.11 13.48 13.38
N GLU A 66 11.14 13.75 14.26
CA GLU A 66 11.35 13.85 15.71
C GLU A 66 12.16 12.68 16.30
N ASN A 67 11.98 11.46 15.76
CA ASN A 67 12.63 10.24 16.25
C ASN A 67 13.52 9.55 15.19
N THR A 68 13.90 10.25 14.12
CA THR A 68 14.80 9.69 13.08
C THR A 68 15.81 10.73 12.63
N CYS A 69 17.04 10.28 12.34
CA CYS A 69 18.10 11.13 11.83
C CYS A 69 18.86 10.46 10.68
N GLU A 70 19.42 11.29 9.82
CA GLU A 70 20.44 10.90 8.84
C GLU A 70 21.81 11.09 9.48
N TRP A 71 22.64 10.05 9.43
CA TRP A 71 23.98 10.11 9.98
C TRP A 71 25.02 9.94 8.89
N THR A 72 25.77 11.01 8.65
CA THR A 72 26.90 11.04 7.72
C THR A 72 28.20 11.07 8.49
N TRP A 73 29.07 10.09 8.26
CA TRP A 73 30.43 10.05 8.81
C TRP A 73 31.44 10.23 7.68
N VAL A 74 32.24 11.28 7.74
CA VAL A 74 33.41 11.45 6.87
C VAL A 74 34.67 11.52 7.72
N GLN A 75 35.66 10.66 7.43
CA GLN A 75 36.92 10.64 8.18
C GLN A 75 38.11 10.38 7.27
N ASN A 76 39.18 11.12 7.52
CA ASN A 76 40.48 10.99 6.92
C ASN A 76 41.47 10.58 8.00
N VAL A 77 42.13 9.44 7.81
CA VAL A 77 43.13 8.92 8.73
C VAL A 77 44.47 8.80 8.02
N ASN A 78 45.48 9.52 8.50
CA ASN A 78 46.86 9.36 8.07
C ASN A 78 47.59 8.41 9.03
N LEU A 79 47.69 7.15 8.63
CA LEU A 79 48.35 6.10 9.40
C LEU A 79 49.89 6.20 9.40
N LYS A 80 50.50 7.18 8.72
CA LYS A 80 51.97 7.30 8.58
C LYS A 80 52.60 5.98 8.09
N ILE A 81 52.03 5.42 7.01
CA ILE A 81 52.55 4.25 6.32
C ILE A 81 52.89 4.70 4.90
N SER A 82 54.12 4.44 4.46
CA SER A 82 54.62 4.87 3.14
C SER A 82 53.95 4.13 1.99
N VAL A 83 53.70 2.83 2.14
CA VAL A 83 53.01 1.99 1.16
C VAL A 83 52.02 1.09 1.89
N LEU A 84 50.72 1.32 1.66
CA LEU A 84 49.66 0.50 2.22
C LEU A 84 48.89 -0.15 1.06
N PRO A 85 48.89 -1.50 0.96
CA PRO A 85 48.13 -2.21 -0.06
C PRO A 85 46.64 -1.87 -0.01
N ALA A 86 45.98 -1.81 -1.17
CA ALA A 86 44.56 -1.43 -1.27
C ALA A 86 43.63 -2.32 -0.43
N ASN A 87 43.85 -3.64 -0.43
CA ASN A 87 43.10 -4.58 0.39
C ASN A 87 43.26 -4.33 1.92
N ALA A 88 44.43 -3.87 2.36
CA ALA A 88 44.65 -3.49 3.75
C ALA A 88 43.96 -2.17 4.10
N MET A 89 43.91 -1.22 3.16
CA MET A 89 43.11 0.00 3.29
C MET A 89 41.62 -0.31 3.44
N ASP A 90 41.06 -1.14 2.56
CA ASP A 90 39.65 -1.53 2.60
C ASP A 90 39.30 -2.22 3.93
N PHE A 91 40.15 -3.14 4.39
CA PHE A 91 39.98 -3.81 5.67
C PHE A 91 39.94 -2.83 6.86
N ILE A 92 40.88 -1.87 6.90
CA ILE A 92 40.93 -0.88 7.98
C ILE A 92 39.73 0.06 7.90
N ALA A 93 39.33 0.49 6.70
CA ALA A 93 38.18 1.35 6.49
C ALA A 93 36.88 0.66 6.96
N MET A 94 36.65 -0.60 6.60
CA MET A 94 35.50 -1.38 7.07
C MET A 94 35.47 -1.49 8.60
N GLN A 95 36.61 -1.77 9.24
CA GLN A 95 36.69 -1.87 10.70
C GLN A 95 36.37 -0.54 11.40
N GLN A 96 36.75 0.61 10.81
CA GLN A 96 36.40 1.92 11.36
C GLN A 96 34.92 2.26 11.16
N LEU A 97 34.37 1.94 9.99
CA LEU A 97 32.98 2.23 9.65
C LEU A 97 31.98 1.26 10.30
N PHE A 98 32.43 0.12 10.85
CA PHE A 98 31.60 -0.85 11.57
C PHE A 98 30.76 -0.23 12.69
N TRP A 99 31.23 0.85 13.31
CA TRP A 99 30.47 1.56 14.33
C TRP A 99 29.13 2.12 13.81
N ALA A 100 29.04 2.45 12.51
CA ALA A 100 27.77 2.86 11.90
C ALA A 100 26.75 1.71 11.91
N ASP A 101 27.19 0.46 11.66
CA ASP A 101 26.33 -0.72 11.75
C ASP A 101 25.89 -0.97 13.19
N GLU A 102 26.80 -0.84 14.16
CA GLU A 102 26.52 -1.06 15.57
C GLU A 102 25.42 -0.12 16.09
N VAL A 103 25.54 1.18 15.83
CA VAL A 103 24.52 2.16 16.24
C VAL A 103 23.22 1.94 15.48
N HIS A 104 23.27 1.60 14.18
CA HIS A 104 22.06 1.29 13.42
C HIS A 104 21.29 0.11 14.05
N GLU A 105 21.98 -0.97 14.43
CA GLU A 105 21.35 -2.13 15.06
C GLU A 105 20.87 -1.84 16.50
N GLN A 106 21.64 -1.10 17.30
CA GLN A 106 21.24 -0.73 18.67
C GLN A 106 19.96 0.11 18.72
N HIS A 107 19.74 0.97 17.73
CA HIS A 107 18.58 1.85 17.65
C HIS A 107 17.54 1.41 16.61
N ARG A 108 17.63 0.17 16.13
CA ARG A 108 16.72 -0.35 15.11
C ARG A 108 15.31 -0.50 15.67
N ARG A 109 14.36 0.20 15.05
CA ARG A 109 12.93 0.12 15.34
C ARG A 109 12.18 -0.67 14.26
N ASN A 110 10.87 -0.84 14.45
CA ASN A 110 10.02 -1.43 13.42
C ASN A 110 10.04 -0.54 12.17
N ASP A 111 10.42 -1.11 11.03
CA ASP A 111 10.51 -0.39 9.75
C ASP A 111 9.22 0.33 9.38
N ARG A 112 8.06 -0.31 9.64
CA ARG A 112 6.76 0.27 9.31
C ARG A 112 6.48 1.50 10.16
N GLU A 113 6.85 1.49 11.43
CA GLU A 113 6.68 2.65 12.31
C GLU A 113 7.57 3.81 11.85
N VAL A 114 8.83 3.52 11.54
CA VAL A 114 9.79 4.52 11.01
C VAL A 114 9.33 5.10 9.68
N ASP A 115 8.87 4.26 8.74
CA ASP A 115 8.35 4.70 7.45
C ASP A 115 7.07 5.56 7.62
N MET A 116 6.22 5.25 8.60
CA MET A 116 5.02 6.05 8.90
C MET A 116 5.34 7.40 9.56
N GLU A 117 6.34 7.46 10.45
CA GLU A 117 6.83 8.74 10.99
C GLU A 117 7.38 9.63 9.88
N TYR A 118 8.09 9.05 8.92
CA TYR A 118 8.58 9.76 7.75
C TYR A 118 7.44 10.34 6.92
N VAL A 119 6.42 9.52 6.63
CA VAL A 119 5.19 9.97 5.96
C VAL A 119 4.58 11.14 6.72
N GLN A 120 4.45 11.04 8.04
CA GLN A 120 3.86 12.09 8.86
C GLN A 120 4.66 13.40 8.85
N GLY A 121 5.99 13.33 8.87
CA GLY A 121 6.85 14.51 8.72
C GLY A 121 6.65 15.19 7.36
N LEU A 122 6.59 14.41 6.28
CA LEU A 122 6.37 14.92 4.93
C LEU A 122 4.96 15.52 4.73
N LEU A 123 3.95 15.03 5.45
CA LEU A 123 2.60 15.63 5.40
C LEU A 123 2.61 17.09 5.85
N ASN A 124 3.43 17.44 6.86
CA ASN A 124 3.55 18.82 7.33
C ASN A 124 4.21 19.71 6.25
N ASP A 125 5.20 19.17 5.54
CA ASP A 125 5.84 19.85 4.40
C ASP A 125 4.86 20.03 3.23
N MET A 126 4.05 19.01 2.91
CA MET A 126 3.01 19.08 1.88
C MET A 126 1.90 20.09 2.22
N LYS A 127 1.48 20.16 3.49
CA LYS A 127 0.48 21.14 3.94
C LYS A 127 1.01 22.57 3.87
N SER A 128 2.24 22.80 4.33
CA SER A 128 2.86 24.15 4.36
C SER A 128 3.28 24.68 2.99
N SER A 129 3.29 23.82 1.98
CA SER A 129 3.64 24.15 0.58
C SER A 129 2.44 24.29 -0.35
N ARG A 130 1.22 24.14 0.16
CA ARG A 130 0.00 24.37 -0.61
C ARG A 130 0.00 25.80 -1.17
N GLY A 131 -0.36 25.94 -2.45
CA GLY A 131 -0.35 27.22 -3.16
C GLY A 131 1.04 27.75 -3.54
N ARG A 132 2.15 27.08 -3.16
CA ARG A 132 3.47 27.47 -3.65
C ARG A 132 3.60 27.14 -5.16
N PRO A 133 4.15 28.07 -5.97
CA PRO A 133 4.41 27.79 -7.37
C PRO A 133 5.55 26.78 -7.51
N LEU A 134 5.50 25.98 -8.58
CA LEU A 134 6.62 25.15 -8.98
C LEU A 134 7.75 26.03 -9.53
N MET A 135 8.98 25.55 -9.43
CA MET A 135 10.11 26.18 -10.11
C MET A 135 9.99 26.01 -11.63
N ASP A 136 10.60 26.93 -12.40
CA ASP A 136 10.50 26.95 -13.87
C ASP A 136 10.88 25.61 -14.53
N ASP A 137 11.83 24.86 -13.96
CA ASP A 137 12.26 23.56 -14.47
C ASP A 137 11.36 22.39 -14.05
N GLN A 138 10.53 22.58 -13.02
CA GLN A 138 9.57 21.58 -12.52
C GLN A 138 8.26 21.60 -13.30
N VAL A 139 7.84 22.78 -13.78
CA VAL A 139 6.62 22.93 -14.60
C VAL A 139 6.63 22.03 -15.84
N PRO A 140 7.63 22.07 -16.74
CA PRO A 140 7.62 21.23 -17.94
C PRO A 140 7.74 19.74 -17.61
N LEU A 141 8.35 19.37 -16.47
CA LEU A 141 8.38 17.99 -16.00
C LEU A 141 6.97 17.51 -15.67
N LEU A 142 6.24 18.27 -14.84
CA LEU A 142 4.88 17.92 -14.45
C LEU A 142 3.94 17.85 -15.65
N GLU A 143 4.02 18.81 -16.58
CA GLU A 143 3.18 18.83 -17.78
C GLU A 143 3.42 17.61 -18.68
N ARG A 144 4.69 17.20 -18.88
CA ARG A 144 4.99 15.95 -19.59
C ARG A 144 4.40 14.72 -18.91
N CYS A 145 4.38 14.67 -17.58
CA CYS A 145 3.73 13.60 -16.84
C CYS A 145 2.19 13.63 -16.99
N LYS A 146 1.57 14.82 -17.04
CA LYS A 146 0.13 15.00 -17.27
C LYS A 146 -0.33 14.53 -18.65
N GLU A 147 0.56 14.51 -19.66
CA GLU A 147 0.26 13.92 -20.97
C GLU A 147 -0.22 12.46 -20.87
N LEU A 148 0.20 11.71 -19.84
CA LEU A 148 -0.24 10.32 -19.61
C LEU A 148 -1.75 10.20 -19.39
N LEU A 149 -2.40 11.25 -18.86
CA LEU A 149 -3.85 11.28 -18.62
C LEU A 149 -4.65 11.15 -19.92
N GLY A 150 -4.11 11.60 -21.05
CA GLY A 150 -4.72 11.51 -22.37
C GLY A 150 -4.57 10.15 -23.05
N THR A 151 -3.95 9.16 -22.40
CA THR A 151 -3.74 7.82 -23.00
C THR A 151 -5.06 7.05 -23.06
N THR A 152 -5.40 6.56 -24.26
CA THR A 152 -6.60 5.78 -24.56
C THR A 152 -6.25 4.35 -24.98
N GLU A 153 -7.26 3.51 -25.26
CA GLU A 153 -7.10 2.13 -25.77
C GLU A 153 -6.39 1.16 -24.81
N TRP A 154 -7.01 0.98 -23.65
CA TRP A 154 -6.48 0.14 -22.58
C TRP A 154 -6.85 -1.34 -22.74
N LYS A 155 -5.89 -2.24 -22.52
CA LYS A 155 -6.14 -3.67 -22.33
C LYS A 155 -6.14 -4.01 -20.84
N SER A 156 -7.25 -4.57 -20.36
CA SER A 156 -7.37 -5.02 -18.96
C SER A 156 -6.37 -6.13 -18.63
N LEU A 157 -5.83 -6.09 -17.41
CA LEU A 157 -5.00 -7.13 -16.84
C LEU A 157 -5.85 -7.91 -15.82
N GLU A 158 -5.88 -9.23 -15.94
CA GLU A 158 -6.56 -10.07 -14.96
C GLU A 158 -5.81 -10.00 -13.62
N LEU A 159 -6.55 -9.72 -12.55
CA LEU A 159 -6.00 -9.56 -11.20
C LEU A 159 -6.69 -10.48 -10.20
N PRO A 160 -5.94 -10.97 -9.19
CA PRO A 160 -6.52 -11.68 -8.07
C PRO A 160 -7.39 -10.80 -7.16
N ASP A 161 -7.13 -9.49 -7.12
CA ASP A 161 -7.87 -8.55 -6.27
C ASP A 161 -8.77 -7.63 -7.11
N PRO A 162 -10.11 -7.72 -6.99
CA PRO A 162 -11.05 -6.84 -7.68
C PRO A 162 -10.99 -5.38 -7.19
N ASP A 163 -10.39 -5.13 -6.02
CA ASP A 163 -10.33 -3.78 -5.45
C ASP A 163 -9.33 -2.88 -6.20
N VAL A 164 -8.47 -3.46 -7.05
CA VAL A 164 -7.57 -2.73 -7.93
C VAL A 164 -7.84 -3.11 -9.37
N LYS A 165 -8.00 -2.11 -10.24
CA LYS A 165 -8.10 -2.33 -11.69
C LYS A 165 -6.76 -1.97 -12.30
N MET A 166 -6.14 -2.89 -13.04
CA MET A 166 -4.92 -2.62 -13.81
C MET A 166 -5.17 -2.83 -15.29
N MET A 167 -4.55 -1.99 -16.09
CA MET A 167 -4.62 -2.03 -17.53
C MET A 167 -3.25 -1.67 -18.12
N MET A 168 -3.02 -2.08 -19.35
CA MET A 168 -1.82 -1.68 -20.07
C MET A 168 -2.10 -1.45 -21.56
N GLN A 169 -1.27 -0.61 -22.15
CA GLN A 169 -1.12 -0.42 -23.59
C GLN A 169 0.28 -0.89 -23.96
N TYR A 170 0.36 -1.98 -24.73
CA TYR A 170 1.62 -2.52 -25.21
C TYR A 170 1.44 -3.07 -26.62
N GLN A 171 2.32 -2.66 -27.52
CA GLN A 171 2.47 -3.24 -28.84
C GLN A 171 3.89 -3.82 -28.95
N PRO A 172 4.05 -5.10 -29.34
CA PRO A 172 5.37 -5.67 -29.58
C PRO A 172 6.14 -4.83 -30.60
N PRO A 173 7.40 -4.45 -30.33
CA PRO A 173 8.16 -3.60 -31.24
C PRO A 173 8.46 -4.33 -32.56
N LYS A 174 8.47 -3.59 -33.67
CA LYS A 174 9.00 -4.08 -34.94
C LYS A 174 10.54 -4.12 -34.90
N LYS A 175 11.15 -4.76 -35.89
CA LYS A 175 12.61 -4.84 -36.01
C LYS A 175 13.22 -3.43 -36.04
N GLY A 176 14.05 -3.11 -35.04
CA GLY A 176 14.70 -1.80 -34.89
C GLY A 176 13.98 -0.84 -33.93
N GLU A 177 12.78 -1.16 -33.47
CA GLU A 177 12.04 -0.37 -32.48
C GLU A 177 12.37 -0.82 -31.04
N ARG A 178 11.95 0.00 -30.06
CA ARG A 178 12.10 -0.28 -28.63
C ARG A 178 10.78 -0.76 -28.03
N SER A 179 10.86 -1.63 -27.04
CA SER A 179 9.68 -2.00 -26.24
C SER A 179 9.31 -0.88 -25.28
N ILE A 180 8.20 -0.20 -25.60
CA ILE A 180 7.60 0.83 -24.76
C ILE A 180 6.24 0.31 -24.30
N VAL A 181 5.98 0.41 -23.00
CA VAL A 181 4.70 0.02 -22.40
C VAL A 181 4.17 1.15 -21.55
N THR A 182 2.86 1.37 -21.60
CA THR A 182 2.15 2.25 -20.67
C THR A 182 1.21 1.41 -19.81
N GLY A 183 1.32 1.50 -18.50
CA GLY A 183 0.41 0.88 -17.55
C GLY A 183 -0.46 1.94 -16.86
N LYS A 184 -1.67 1.53 -16.47
CA LYS A 184 -2.58 2.30 -15.61
C LYS A 184 -3.10 1.38 -14.49
N ALA A 185 -3.11 1.88 -13.27
CA ALA A 185 -3.75 1.23 -12.13
C ALA A 185 -4.68 2.23 -11.44
N THR A 186 -5.87 1.77 -11.04
CA THR A 186 -6.85 2.61 -10.32
C THR A 186 -7.43 1.87 -9.14
N SER A 187 -7.64 2.58 -8.03
CA SER A 187 -8.29 2.04 -6.83
C SER A 187 -8.75 3.17 -5.89
N GLU A 188 -9.48 2.81 -4.85
CA GLU A 188 -9.72 3.66 -3.69
C GLU A 188 -8.86 3.17 -2.52
N VAL A 189 -8.27 4.10 -1.78
CA VAL A 189 -7.44 3.80 -0.60
C VAL A 189 -8.04 4.46 0.63
N ASP A 190 -8.15 3.73 1.73
CA ASP A 190 -8.75 4.20 3.00
C ASP A 190 -7.80 5.12 3.79
N CYS A 191 -7.23 6.13 3.13
CA CYS A 191 -6.51 7.24 3.75
C CYS A 191 -6.61 8.50 2.87
N SER A 192 -5.98 9.61 3.27
CA SER A 192 -6.00 10.84 2.46
C SER A 192 -5.01 10.79 1.30
N ALA A 193 -5.25 11.61 0.27
CA ALA A 193 -4.38 11.74 -0.90
C ALA A 193 -2.96 12.13 -0.51
N GLU A 194 -2.79 13.00 0.48
CA GLU A 194 -1.50 13.43 0.99
C GLU A 194 -0.73 12.27 1.64
N VAL A 195 -1.41 11.36 2.34
CA VAL A 195 -0.79 10.18 2.96
C VAL A 195 -0.23 9.25 1.88
N VAL A 196 -1.03 8.96 0.84
CA VAL A 196 -0.57 8.15 -0.30
C VAL A 196 0.58 8.84 -1.02
N ALA A 197 0.47 10.14 -1.28
CA ALA A 197 1.51 10.92 -1.95
C ALA A 197 2.84 10.88 -1.18
N ALA A 198 2.79 11.06 0.14
CA ALA A 198 3.95 11.04 1.01
C ALA A 198 4.58 9.64 1.06
N TRP A 199 3.77 8.59 1.13
CA TRP A 199 4.24 7.21 1.05
C TRP A 199 4.91 6.90 -0.30
N THR A 200 4.29 7.30 -1.41
CA THR A 200 4.86 7.14 -2.75
C THR A 200 6.16 7.92 -2.93
N TYR A 201 6.25 9.12 -2.36
CA TYR A 201 7.45 9.95 -2.41
C TYR A 201 8.60 9.40 -1.53
N ASN A 202 8.29 8.63 -0.48
CA ASN A 202 9.26 7.91 0.33
C ASN A 202 9.81 6.68 -0.42
N PHE A 203 10.51 6.92 -1.53
CA PHE A 203 11.04 5.89 -2.42
C PHE A 203 12.20 5.07 -1.80
N LYS A 204 12.70 5.49 -0.63
CA LYS A 204 13.71 4.79 0.18
C LYS A 204 13.12 4.27 1.49
N SER A 205 11.83 3.91 1.49
CA SER A 205 11.20 3.20 2.60
C SER A 205 12.08 2.03 3.05
N LYS A 206 12.16 1.79 4.35
CA LYS A 206 13.01 0.73 4.90
C LYS A 206 12.66 -0.63 4.29
N ASN A 207 11.36 -0.88 4.08
CA ASN A 207 10.86 -2.08 3.40
C ASN A 207 11.39 -2.21 1.97
N ASP A 208 11.36 -1.15 1.17
CA ASP A 208 11.79 -1.20 -0.23
C ASP A 208 13.31 -1.23 -0.38
N MET A 209 14.03 -0.62 0.56
CA MET A 209 15.49 -0.75 0.66
C MET A 209 15.91 -2.18 0.99
N ARG A 210 15.19 -2.88 1.89
CA ARG A 210 15.44 -4.31 2.19
C ARG A 210 15.19 -5.20 0.98
N LYS A 211 14.02 -5.10 0.33
CA LYS A 211 13.71 -5.87 -0.89
C LYS A 211 14.78 -5.68 -1.97
N GLN A 212 15.28 -4.45 -2.10
CA GLN A 212 16.33 -4.14 -3.05
C GLN A 212 17.67 -4.78 -2.61
N ALA A 213 18.05 -4.66 -1.34
CA ALA A 213 19.26 -5.27 -0.81
C ALA A 213 19.28 -6.80 -0.99
N ASP A 214 18.13 -7.46 -0.75
CA ASP A 214 17.95 -8.91 -0.97
C ASP A 214 18.16 -9.31 -2.45
N SER A 215 17.91 -8.39 -3.38
CA SER A 215 18.15 -8.60 -4.81
C SER A 215 19.63 -8.43 -5.22
N GLY A 216 20.46 -7.87 -4.34
CA GLY A 216 21.87 -7.55 -4.59
C GLY A 216 22.09 -6.40 -5.57
N LEU A 217 21.08 -5.56 -5.80
CA LEU A 217 21.15 -4.44 -6.74
C LEU A 217 21.06 -3.09 -6.02
N PRO A 218 21.65 -2.02 -6.54
CA PRO A 218 21.61 -0.72 -5.89
C PRO A 218 20.26 0.01 -6.11
N ARG A 219 19.84 0.76 -5.09
CA ARG A 219 18.82 1.83 -5.13
C ARG A 219 19.36 2.97 -4.27
N ILE A 220 19.64 4.11 -4.89
CA ILE A 220 20.29 5.24 -4.24
C ILE A 220 19.63 6.56 -4.62
N GLU A 221 19.81 7.54 -3.76
CA GLU A 221 19.47 8.93 -4.03
C GLU A 221 20.72 9.63 -4.54
N VAL A 222 20.64 10.24 -5.72
CA VAL A 222 21.82 10.70 -6.47
C VAL A 222 22.19 12.15 -6.14
N ARG A 223 21.20 12.99 -5.86
CA ARG A 223 21.39 14.39 -5.52
C ARG A 223 20.27 14.87 -4.59
N ASP A 224 20.67 15.45 -3.46
CA ASP A 224 19.84 16.37 -2.68
C ASP A 224 20.11 17.80 -3.16
N LYS A 225 19.41 18.23 -4.22
CA LYS A 225 19.18 19.67 -4.38
C LYS A 225 18.04 19.95 -3.41
N ARG A 226 18.31 20.61 -2.27
CA ARG A 226 17.38 20.92 -1.17
C ARG A 226 16.05 21.55 -1.62
N ARG A 227 15.21 20.78 -2.29
CA ARG A 227 13.89 21.12 -2.79
C ARG A 227 12.94 20.18 -2.07
N ALA A 228 12.16 20.72 -1.15
CA ALA A 228 11.28 19.92 -0.29
C ALA A 228 10.33 19.01 -1.09
N ASN A 229 9.99 19.40 -2.32
CA ASN A 229 9.04 18.68 -3.17
C ASN A 229 9.67 17.83 -4.27
N GLU A 230 11.00 17.72 -4.36
CA GLU A 230 11.66 17.03 -5.47
C GLU A 230 12.90 16.24 -5.04
N ARG A 231 13.05 15.02 -5.55
CA ARG A 231 14.25 14.17 -5.34
C ARG A 231 14.67 13.47 -6.60
N THR A 232 15.94 13.06 -6.64
CA THR A 232 16.50 12.27 -7.75
C THR A 232 16.99 10.92 -7.25
N PHE A 233 16.46 9.86 -7.85
CA PHE A 233 16.82 8.48 -7.54
C PHE A 233 17.50 7.81 -8.73
N ALA A 234 18.34 6.84 -8.40
CA ALA A 234 18.86 5.89 -9.36
C ALA A 234 18.73 4.47 -8.81
N LEU A 235 18.28 3.55 -9.64
CA LEU A 235 18.11 2.15 -9.27
C LEU A 235 18.39 1.23 -10.45
N ILE A 236 18.79 0.02 -10.13
CA ILE A 236 18.97 -1.06 -11.11
C ILE A 236 17.91 -2.12 -10.87
N GLU A 237 17.13 -2.42 -11.90
CA GLU A 237 16.11 -3.47 -11.89
C GLU A 237 16.59 -4.72 -12.65
N LYS A 238 16.38 -5.88 -12.03
CA LYS A 238 16.67 -7.17 -12.67
C LYS A 238 15.55 -7.58 -13.61
N LEU A 239 15.89 -7.86 -14.87
CA LEU A 239 14.99 -8.58 -15.78
C LEU A 239 15.31 -10.08 -15.80
N PRO A 240 14.33 -10.91 -16.21
CA PRO A 240 14.56 -12.34 -16.39
C PRO A 240 15.71 -12.63 -17.36
N PHE A 241 16.50 -13.65 -17.05
CA PHE A 241 17.56 -14.16 -17.94
C PHE A 241 16.96 -14.55 -19.30
N PRO A 242 17.61 -14.24 -20.45
CA PRO A 242 18.99 -13.73 -20.61
C PRO A 242 19.14 -12.20 -20.71
N LEU A 243 18.13 -11.42 -20.33
CA LEU A 243 18.20 -9.97 -20.51
C LEU A 243 19.09 -9.30 -19.45
N ASN A 244 19.85 -8.28 -19.84
CA ASN A 244 20.62 -7.45 -18.89
C ASN A 244 19.68 -6.67 -17.95
N SER A 245 20.19 -6.25 -16.79
CA SER A 245 19.44 -5.37 -15.88
C SER A 245 19.22 -3.99 -16.49
N ARG A 246 18.19 -3.27 -16.01
CA ARG A 246 17.87 -1.90 -16.45
C ARG A 246 18.27 -0.90 -15.40
N GLU A 247 18.98 0.14 -15.83
CA GLU A 247 19.26 1.30 -15.01
C GLU A 247 18.18 2.35 -15.24
N PHE A 248 17.58 2.84 -14.16
CA PHE A 248 16.67 3.98 -14.17
C PHE A 248 17.29 5.10 -13.34
N VAL A 249 17.38 6.29 -13.91
CA VAL A 249 17.70 7.53 -13.21
C VAL A 249 16.54 8.49 -13.44
N PHE A 250 15.87 8.93 -12.38
CA PHE A 250 14.66 9.73 -12.49
C PHE A 250 14.47 10.69 -11.32
N ARG A 251 13.71 11.74 -11.60
CA ARG A 251 13.21 12.70 -10.62
C ARG A 251 11.82 12.26 -10.18
N ILE A 252 11.53 12.44 -8.90
CA ILE A 252 10.17 12.39 -8.36
C ILE A 252 9.85 13.76 -7.80
N LEU A 253 8.67 14.28 -8.14
CA LEU A 253 8.17 15.60 -7.80
C LEU A 253 6.75 15.45 -7.25
N TRP A 254 6.40 16.14 -6.17
CA TRP A 254 5.00 16.27 -5.77
C TRP A 254 4.50 17.72 -5.84
N LYS A 255 3.20 17.87 -6.07
CA LYS A 255 2.48 19.14 -6.11
C LYS A 255 1.06 18.95 -5.60
N VAL A 256 0.63 19.81 -4.69
CA VAL A 256 -0.78 19.98 -4.33
C VAL A 256 -1.37 21.05 -5.26
N GLU A 257 -2.33 20.66 -6.08
CA GLU A 257 -3.08 21.52 -6.99
C GLU A 257 -4.11 22.37 -6.22
N ASP A 258 -4.57 23.46 -6.82
CA ASP A 258 -5.54 24.37 -6.18
C ASP A 258 -6.89 23.69 -5.90
N SER A 259 -7.25 22.71 -6.73
CA SER A 259 -8.41 21.83 -6.55
C SER A 259 -8.33 20.95 -5.29
N GLY A 260 -7.16 20.85 -4.65
CA GLY A 260 -6.89 19.92 -3.55
C GLY A 260 -6.43 18.53 -3.99
N GLU A 261 -6.32 18.30 -5.30
CA GLU A 261 -5.69 17.09 -5.85
C GLU A 261 -4.18 17.09 -5.59
N VAL A 262 -3.62 15.93 -5.26
CA VAL A 262 -2.19 15.76 -5.06
C VAL A 262 -1.62 14.96 -6.24
N LEU A 263 -0.63 15.52 -6.90
CA LEU A 263 0.09 14.88 -7.99
C LEU A 263 1.49 14.47 -7.53
N VAL A 264 1.89 13.24 -7.85
CA VAL A 264 3.28 12.78 -7.73
C VAL A 264 3.78 12.37 -9.10
N ALA A 265 4.58 13.23 -9.71
CA ALA A 265 5.18 13.05 -11.03
C ALA A 265 6.54 12.35 -10.93
N ILE A 266 6.79 11.43 -11.85
CA ILE A 266 8.04 10.67 -11.99
C ILE A 266 8.52 10.86 -13.43
N GLU A 267 9.75 11.31 -13.64
CA GLU A 267 10.30 11.47 -14.99
C GLU A 267 11.79 11.16 -14.99
N SER A 268 12.24 10.38 -15.96
CA SER A 268 13.65 10.10 -16.17
C SER A 268 14.45 11.39 -16.38
N VAL A 269 15.63 11.42 -15.77
CA VAL A 269 16.63 12.47 -16.04
C VAL A 269 17.10 12.28 -17.48
N LEU A 270 17.06 13.35 -18.27
CA LEU A 270 17.40 13.28 -19.70
C LEU A 270 18.92 13.08 -19.86
N ASP A 271 19.35 12.39 -20.91
CA ASP A 271 20.77 12.10 -21.15
C ASP A 271 21.63 13.39 -21.29
N GLU A 272 21.01 14.51 -21.67
CA GLU A 272 21.64 15.85 -21.74
C GLU A 272 22.13 16.36 -20.38
N ASP A 273 21.57 15.87 -19.26
CA ASP A 273 22.00 16.23 -17.91
C ASP A 273 23.31 15.50 -17.48
N HIS A 274 23.82 14.59 -18.33
CA HIS A 274 25.07 13.82 -18.13
C HIS A 274 25.25 13.24 -16.72
N VAL A 275 24.16 12.79 -16.08
CA VAL A 275 24.22 12.23 -14.72
C VAL A 275 24.84 10.84 -14.78
N THR A 276 26.14 10.78 -14.49
CA THR A 276 26.85 9.50 -14.31
C THR A 276 26.72 9.07 -12.86
N VAL A 277 26.02 7.96 -12.62
CA VAL A 277 25.81 7.41 -11.28
C VAL A 277 26.92 6.42 -10.94
N LYS A 278 27.59 6.62 -9.80
CA LYS A 278 28.60 5.69 -9.30
C LYS A 278 28.00 4.82 -8.20
N TYR A 279 27.77 3.54 -8.51
CA TYR A 279 27.23 2.57 -7.56
C TYR A 279 28.29 1.91 -6.66
N GLY A 280 29.57 2.21 -6.87
CA GLY A 280 30.69 1.53 -6.18
C GLY A 280 31.04 0.16 -6.77
N THR A 281 30.11 -0.48 -7.47
CA THR A 281 30.30 -1.74 -8.20
C THR A 281 29.99 -1.61 -9.69
N SER A 282 30.70 -2.37 -10.52
CA SER A 282 30.44 -2.41 -11.97
C SER A 282 29.24 -3.31 -12.26
N HIS A 283 28.24 -2.78 -12.96
CA HIS A 283 27.07 -3.52 -13.38
C HIS A 283 26.90 -3.44 -14.90
N LYS A 284 26.64 -4.59 -15.54
CA LYS A 284 26.25 -4.64 -16.95
C LYS A 284 24.76 -4.29 -17.06
N VAL A 285 24.47 -3.04 -17.37
CA VAL A 285 23.10 -2.51 -17.46
C VAL A 285 22.79 -1.92 -18.83
N VAL A 286 21.49 -1.85 -19.14
CA VAL A 286 20.94 -1.08 -20.25
C VAL A 286 20.17 0.09 -19.65
N LYS A 287 20.39 1.31 -20.15
CA LYS A 287 19.61 2.48 -19.73
C LYS A 287 18.16 2.30 -20.13
N ALA A 288 17.26 2.55 -19.19
CA ALA A 288 15.82 2.60 -19.40
C ALA A 288 15.29 3.96 -18.95
N SER A 289 14.17 4.37 -19.53
CA SER A 289 13.48 5.60 -19.12
C SER A 289 12.08 5.31 -18.59
N VAL A 290 11.65 6.14 -17.66
CA VAL A 290 10.36 6.05 -17.01
C VAL A 290 9.71 7.42 -16.97
N ARG A 291 8.42 7.45 -17.25
CA ARG A 291 7.52 8.55 -16.96
C ARG A 291 6.36 8.01 -16.16
N GLY A 292 5.97 8.67 -15.09
CA GLY A 292 4.86 8.26 -14.26
C GLY A 292 4.12 9.44 -13.66
N LEU A 293 2.88 9.20 -13.31
CA LEU A 293 2.03 10.16 -12.61
C LEU A 293 1.11 9.40 -11.67
N TRP A 294 1.22 9.71 -10.38
CA TRP A 294 0.17 9.43 -9.42
C TRP A 294 -0.73 10.64 -9.34
N ARG A 295 -2.02 10.40 -9.51
CA ARG A 295 -3.08 11.38 -9.41
C ARG A 295 -3.98 10.95 -8.26
N LEU A 296 -4.05 11.79 -7.22
CA LEU A 296 -4.61 11.43 -5.93
C LEU A 296 -5.67 12.45 -5.53
N LYS A 297 -6.90 12.01 -5.37
CA LYS A 297 -8.04 12.88 -5.08
C LYS A 297 -8.76 12.43 -3.81
N ASN A 298 -8.82 13.31 -2.82
CA ASN A 298 -9.64 13.06 -1.63
C ASN A 298 -11.12 12.96 -2.02
N VAL A 299 -11.79 11.93 -1.51
CA VAL A 299 -13.24 11.73 -1.66
C VAL A 299 -13.93 11.82 -0.31
N SER A 300 -15.27 11.84 -0.32
CA SER A 300 -16.04 11.86 0.92
C SER A 300 -15.62 10.71 1.83
N SER A 301 -15.46 11.04 3.12
CA SER A 301 -15.16 10.06 4.15
C SER A 301 -16.28 9.03 4.24
N ARG A 302 -15.93 7.77 4.49
CA ARG A 302 -16.87 6.68 4.71
C ARG A 302 -16.65 6.15 6.12
N GLY A 303 -17.66 6.23 6.97
CA GLY A 303 -17.54 5.78 8.35
C GLY A 303 -16.47 6.53 9.18
N GLY A 304 -16.32 7.84 8.94
CA GLY A 304 -15.28 8.65 9.59
C GLY A 304 -13.85 8.27 9.20
N ALA A 305 -13.65 7.40 8.21
CA ALA A 305 -12.35 7.14 7.60
C ALA A 305 -12.15 8.06 6.38
N SER A 306 -11.00 8.73 6.31
CA SER A 306 -10.58 9.45 5.12
C SER A 306 -10.33 8.47 3.98
N ARG A 307 -10.61 8.88 2.75
CA ARG A 307 -10.43 8.05 1.56
C ARG A 307 -9.98 8.90 0.38
N CYS A 308 -9.19 8.31 -0.50
CA CYS A 308 -8.80 8.93 -1.75
C CYS A 308 -8.93 7.97 -2.94
N GLU A 309 -9.32 8.52 -4.08
CA GLU A 309 -9.17 7.89 -5.38
C GLU A 309 -7.71 7.99 -5.81
N VAL A 310 -7.18 6.87 -6.32
CA VAL A 310 -5.82 6.76 -6.82
C VAL A 310 -5.90 6.37 -8.29
N GLU A 311 -5.27 7.17 -9.15
CA GLU A 311 -4.90 6.78 -10.50
C GLU A 311 -3.38 6.83 -10.64
N PHE A 312 -2.77 5.70 -10.97
CA PHE A 312 -1.34 5.60 -11.25
C PHE A 312 -1.12 5.26 -12.71
N TYR A 313 -0.39 6.13 -13.41
CA TYR A 313 0.03 5.95 -14.78
C TYR A 313 1.54 5.79 -14.83
N GLN A 314 2.02 4.88 -15.69
CA GLN A 314 3.45 4.76 -15.92
C GLN A 314 3.77 4.28 -17.31
N ARG A 315 4.60 5.05 -18.03
CA ARG A 315 5.20 4.71 -19.30
C ARG A 315 6.66 4.34 -19.08
N ILE A 316 7.06 3.17 -19.59
CA ILE A 316 8.42 2.64 -19.45
C ILE A 316 8.97 2.33 -20.84
N ASP A 317 10.12 2.92 -21.19
CA ASP A 317 11.00 2.45 -22.26
C ASP A 317 12.13 1.64 -21.61
N ALA A 318 12.09 0.32 -21.76
CA ALA A 318 13.02 -0.59 -21.10
C ALA A 318 14.40 -0.66 -21.78
N GLY A 319 14.62 0.08 -22.86
CA GLY A 319 15.84 0.02 -23.65
C GLY A 319 15.97 -1.30 -24.42
N GLY A 320 15.93 -1.22 -25.75
CA GLY A 320 15.99 -2.37 -26.65
C GLY A 320 14.66 -3.13 -26.76
N VAL A 321 14.73 -4.39 -27.17
CA VAL A 321 13.56 -5.24 -27.43
C VAL A 321 13.31 -6.18 -26.25
N ILE A 322 12.15 -6.05 -25.62
CA ILE A 322 11.68 -6.89 -24.51
C ILE A 322 10.65 -7.90 -25.04
N PRO A 323 10.85 -9.21 -24.80
CA PRO A 323 9.84 -10.22 -25.11
C PRO A 323 8.52 -9.95 -24.38
N THR A 324 7.40 -10.15 -25.07
CA THR A 324 6.04 -9.91 -24.55
C THR A 324 5.77 -10.62 -23.22
N TRP A 325 6.27 -11.83 -23.03
CA TRP A 325 6.08 -12.56 -21.77
C TRP A 325 6.76 -11.87 -20.58
N VAL A 326 7.88 -11.17 -20.79
CA VAL A 326 8.56 -10.38 -19.75
C VAL A 326 7.74 -9.15 -19.41
N VAL A 327 7.20 -8.46 -20.42
CA VAL A 327 6.30 -7.31 -20.23
C VAL A 327 5.08 -7.73 -19.42
N ASN A 328 4.39 -8.80 -19.83
CA ASN A 328 3.21 -9.32 -19.16
C ASN A 328 3.48 -9.74 -17.70
N ARG A 329 4.72 -10.12 -17.37
CA ARG A 329 5.13 -10.44 -15.99
C ARG A 329 5.48 -9.21 -15.16
N LYS A 330 6.17 -8.23 -15.75
CA LYS A 330 6.73 -7.07 -15.04
C LYS A 330 5.73 -5.92 -14.88
N VAL A 331 4.84 -5.70 -15.84
CA VAL A 331 3.86 -4.61 -15.76
C VAL A 331 2.91 -4.76 -14.57
N PRO A 332 2.29 -5.93 -14.31
CA PRO A 332 1.46 -6.11 -13.11
C PRO A 332 2.25 -5.91 -11.82
N TYR A 333 3.51 -6.37 -11.77
CA TYR A 333 4.38 -6.19 -10.61
C TYR A 333 4.60 -4.70 -10.31
N VAL A 334 4.90 -3.90 -11.32
CA VAL A 334 5.13 -2.46 -11.11
C VAL A 334 3.84 -1.73 -10.72
N LEU A 335 2.72 -2.04 -11.37
CA LEU A 335 1.40 -1.49 -11.06
C LEU A 335 0.86 -1.95 -9.69
N SER A 336 1.37 -3.05 -9.13
CA SER A 336 1.02 -3.54 -7.78
C SER A 336 1.40 -2.59 -6.65
N SER A 337 2.11 -1.51 -6.93
CA SER A 337 2.31 -0.39 -5.99
C SER A 337 0.97 0.17 -5.49
N VAL A 338 -0.05 0.25 -6.34
CA VAL A 338 -1.41 0.67 -5.93
C VAL A 338 -2.03 -0.34 -4.98
N GLN A 339 -1.92 -1.64 -5.29
CA GLN A 339 -2.37 -2.71 -4.39
C GLN A 339 -1.66 -2.67 -3.03
N THR A 340 -0.37 -2.35 -3.04
CA THR A 340 0.41 -2.21 -1.80
C THR A 340 -0.14 -1.07 -0.95
N ALA A 341 -0.46 0.08 -1.55
CA ALA A 341 -1.11 1.19 -0.84
C ALA A 341 -2.47 0.79 -0.27
N VAL A 342 -3.32 0.15 -1.08
CA VAL A 342 -4.64 -0.36 -0.63
C VAL A 342 -4.49 -1.28 0.58
N ASN A 343 -3.56 -2.22 0.54
CA ASN A 343 -3.37 -3.18 1.62
C ASN A 343 -2.78 -2.53 2.89
N LEU A 344 -1.88 -1.55 2.71
CA LEU A 344 -1.19 -0.89 3.81
C LEU A 344 -2.14 -0.01 4.64
N PHE A 345 -3.06 0.68 3.97
CA PHE A 345 -3.95 1.67 4.56
C PHE A 345 -5.38 1.17 4.77
N ARG A 346 -5.65 -0.12 4.51
CA ARG A 346 -6.99 -0.71 4.63
C ARG A 346 -7.57 -0.52 6.03
N GLN A 347 -8.82 -0.05 6.12
CA GLN A 347 -9.56 0.16 7.38
C GLN A 347 -10.88 -0.61 7.40
N ASP A 348 -10.86 -1.89 6.99
CA ASP A 348 -12.05 -2.73 6.82
C ASP A 348 -12.97 -2.72 8.05
N GLU A 349 -12.43 -2.98 9.25
CA GLU A 349 -13.21 -3.07 10.49
C GLU A 349 -13.92 -1.75 10.83
N LYS A 350 -13.20 -0.62 10.73
CA LYS A 350 -13.75 0.70 11.02
C LYS A 350 -14.86 1.05 10.04
N ILE A 351 -14.64 0.79 8.75
CA ILE A 351 -15.62 1.08 7.69
C ILE A 351 -16.83 0.16 7.82
N ASP A 352 -16.63 -1.15 7.99
CA ASP A 352 -17.71 -2.12 8.14
C ASP A 352 -18.54 -1.84 9.41
N THR A 353 -17.90 -1.42 10.51
CA THR A 353 -18.59 -1.00 11.75
C THR A 353 -19.45 0.23 11.53
N ALA A 354 -18.88 1.30 11.00
CA ALA A 354 -19.63 2.53 10.79
C ALA A 354 -20.76 2.35 9.76
N GLU A 355 -20.54 1.55 8.71
CA GLU A 355 -21.60 1.21 7.76
C GLU A 355 -22.74 0.38 8.37
N ARG A 356 -22.43 -0.41 9.40
CA ARG A 356 -23.41 -1.17 10.16
C ARG A 356 -24.18 -0.23 11.08
N ASP A 357 -23.51 0.70 11.73
CA ASP A 357 -24.13 1.72 12.59
C ASP A 357 -25.04 2.66 11.79
N ASP A 358 -24.60 3.09 10.60
CA ASP A 358 -25.40 3.89 9.66
C ASP A 358 -26.67 3.11 9.25
N LEU A 359 -26.51 1.82 8.91
CA LEU A 359 -27.65 0.97 8.54
C LEU A 359 -28.61 0.74 9.71
N MET A 360 -28.09 0.51 10.92
CA MET A 360 -28.90 0.38 12.13
C MET A 360 -29.70 1.67 12.37
N SER A 361 -29.07 2.82 12.23
CA SER A 361 -29.73 4.13 12.38
C SER A 361 -30.85 4.31 11.35
N SER A 362 -30.60 3.94 10.08
CA SER A 362 -31.63 3.94 9.03
C SER A 362 -32.77 2.97 9.34
N MET A 363 -32.48 1.76 9.83
CA MET A 363 -33.49 0.78 10.22
C MET A 363 -34.37 1.28 11.37
N GLN A 364 -33.77 1.99 12.34
CA GLN A 364 -34.48 2.62 13.46
C GLN A 364 -35.38 3.78 13.02
N GLN A 365 -34.92 4.62 12.08
CA GLN A 365 -35.68 5.75 11.57
C GLN A 365 -36.79 5.34 10.60
N GLY A 366 -36.53 4.35 9.74
CA GLY A 366 -37.52 3.78 8.80
C GLY A 366 -38.67 3.05 9.47
N LEU A 367 -38.61 2.81 10.79
CA LEU A 367 -39.72 2.28 11.56
C LEU A 367 -40.94 3.22 11.62
N GLU A 368 -40.75 4.52 11.37
CA GLU A 368 -41.80 5.52 11.52
C GLU A 368 -42.31 6.14 10.19
N ALA A 369 -41.62 5.96 9.05
CA ALA A 369 -41.91 6.76 7.85
C ALA A 369 -41.76 6.12 6.45
N GLU A 370 -41.28 4.89 6.28
CA GLU A 370 -41.11 4.30 4.93
C GLU A 370 -42.35 3.53 4.45
N THR A 371 -42.93 3.95 3.33
CA THR A 371 -44.01 3.25 2.62
C THR A 371 -43.43 2.29 1.59
N TYR A 372 -43.70 0.99 1.74
CA TYR A 372 -43.36 -0.03 0.74
C TYR A 372 -44.15 0.20 -0.54
N THR A 373 -43.54 -0.13 -1.68
CA THR A 373 -44.28 -0.26 -2.93
C THR A 373 -45.18 -1.50 -2.90
N GLU A 374 -46.27 -1.49 -3.66
CA GLU A 374 -47.16 -2.66 -3.78
C GLU A 374 -46.41 -3.91 -4.26
N GLU A 375 -45.36 -3.74 -5.06
CA GLU A 375 -44.50 -4.82 -5.54
C GLU A 375 -43.66 -5.43 -4.42
N GLU A 376 -43.06 -4.61 -3.56
CA GLU A 376 -42.30 -5.06 -2.38
C GLU A 376 -43.20 -5.78 -1.37
N GLU A 377 -44.40 -5.26 -1.12
CA GLU A 377 -45.39 -5.91 -0.23
C GLU A 377 -45.83 -7.27 -0.79
N ALA A 378 -46.12 -7.35 -2.08
CA ALA A 378 -46.49 -8.59 -2.75
C ALA A 378 -45.35 -9.62 -2.68
N TRP A 379 -44.10 -9.18 -2.85
CA TRP A 379 -42.91 -10.04 -2.73
C TRP A 379 -42.71 -10.56 -1.31
N ILE A 380 -42.75 -9.69 -0.31
CA ILE A 380 -42.61 -10.05 1.11
C ILE A 380 -43.71 -11.03 1.49
N LYS A 381 -44.95 -10.77 1.08
CA LYS A 381 -46.10 -11.66 1.34
C LYS A 381 -45.93 -13.01 0.65
N ALA A 382 -45.52 -13.05 -0.62
CA ALA A 382 -45.32 -14.31 -1.35
C ALA A 382 -44.22 -15.18 -0.73
N ILE A 383 -43.12 -14.57 -0.27
CA ILE A 383 -42.06 -15.28 0.46
C ILE A 383 -42.57 -15.75 1.81
N SER A 384 -43.18 -14.87 2.59
CA SER A 384 -43.68 -15.18 3.94
C SER A 384 -44.71 -16.30 3.88
N GLU A 385 -45.65 -16.27 2.93
CA GLU A 385 -46.62 -17.34 2.73
C GLU A 385 -45.98 -18.66 2.31
N LYS A 386 -44.89 -18.66 1.51
CA LYS A 386 -44.15 -19.89 1.19
C LYS A 386 -43.53 -20.48 2.44
N TYR A 387 -42.91 -19.65 3.28
CA TYR A 387 -42.35 -20.09 4.56
C TYR A 387 -43.42 -20.52 5.57
N GLU A 388 -44.52 -19.79 5.68
CA GLU A 388 -45.65 -20.11 6.53
C GLU A 388 -46.38 -21.37 6.07
N LYS A 389 -46.59 -21.59 4.77
CA LYS A 389 -47.14 -22.87 4.26
C LYS A 389 -46.17 -24.03 4.47
N SER A 390 -44.88 -23.75 4.68
CA SER A 390 -43.86 -24.73 5.07
C SER A 390 -43.78 -24.92 6.60
N SER A 391 -44.39 -24.03 7.41
CA SER A 391 -44.37 -24.07 8.88
C SER A 391 -45.73 -24.28 9.56
N ASN A 392 -46.85 -23.98 8.90
CA ASN A 392 -48.23 -24.08 9.38
C ASN A 392 -49.00 -25.25 8.72
N GLY A 393 -48.34 -26.40 8.65
CA GLY A 393 -49.00 -27.69 8.87
C GLY A 393 -48.34 -28.29 10.11
N GLY A 394 -49.11 -28.46 11.19
CA GLY A 394 -48.60 -28.86 12.50
C GLY A 394 -47.60 -30.01 12.46
N GLU A 395 -46.60 -29.96 13.33
CA GLU A 395 -45.76 -31.10 13.69
C GLU A 395 -45.06 -31.88 12.55
N ARG A 396 -44.79 -31.27 11.38
CA ARG A 396 -43.76 -31.82 10.49
C ARG A 396 -42.39 -31.20 10.74
N THR A 397 -41.81 -31.63 11.86
CA THR A 397 -40.36 -31.94 11.93
C THR A 397 -39.97 -33.12 11.05
N GLU A 398 -40.90 -33.70 10.28
CA GLU A 398 -40.62 -34.77 9.31
C GLU A 398 -39.90 -34.19 8.09
N GLY A 399 -38.58 -34.40 8.03
CA GLY A 399 -37.72 -34.11 6.89
C GLY A 399 -36.55 -33.16 7.19
N PHE A 400 -36.62 -32.39 8.28
CA PHE A 400 -35.47 -31.63 8.77
C PHE A 400 -34.54 -32.55 9.59
N LYS A 401 -33.40 -32.88 9.02
CA LYS A 401 -32.33 -33.60 9.69
C LYS A 401 -31.54 -32.64 10.57
N LYS A 402 -31.37 -32.98 11.86
CA LYS A 402 -30.50 -32.25 12.77
C LYS A 402 -29.06 -32.27 12.25
N LEU A 403 -28.45 -31.09 12.18
CA LEU A 403 -27.04 -30.92 11.87
C LEU A 403 -26.24 -30.73 13.16
N ILE A 404 -24.99 -31.17 13.15
CA ILE A 404 -24.06 -30.91 14.25
C ILE A 404 -23.53 -29.49 14.05
N SER A 405 -23.98 -28.57 14.89
CA SER A 405 -23.40 -27.23 14.96
C SER A 405 -22.03 -27.31 15.66
N PRO A 406 -21.00 -26.59 15.18
CA PRO A 406 -19.76 -26.38 15.91
C PRO A 406 -19.95 -25.63 17.24
N ASP A 407 -21.05 -24.89 17.37
CA ASP A 407 -21.42 -24.12 18.56
C ASP A 407 -22.61 -24.79 19.28
N PRO A 408 -22.50 -25.17 20.57
CA PRO A 408 -23.57 -25.82 21.31
C PRO A 408 -24.83 -24.96 21.53
N TYR A 409 -24.74 -23.64 21.38
CA TYR A 409 -25.86 -22.70 21.54
C TYR A 409 -26.63 -22.47 20.23
N VAL A 410 -26.16 -23.01 19.11
CA VAL A 410 -26.80 -22.86 17.80
C VAL A 410 -27.43 -24.18 17.37
N LYS A 411 -28.76 -24.20 17.22
CA LYS A 411 -29.49 -25.36 16.70
C LYS A 411 -29.56 -25.27 15.18
N MET A 412 -28.95 -26.22 14.47
CA MET A 412 -28.98 -26.28 13.00
C MET A 412 -29.76 -27.50 12.51
N GLU A 413 -30.57 -27.31 11.48
CA GLU A 413 -31.35 -28.36 10.82
C GLU A 413 -31.37 -28.13 9.30
N SER A 414 -31.46 -29.20 8.51
CA SER A 414 -31.60 -29.10 7.04
C SER A 414 -32.60 -30.10 6.49
N MET A 415 -33.31 -29.72 5.44
CA MET A 415 -34.25 -30.54 4.69
C MET A 415 -33.90 -30.46 3.20
N ILE A 416 -34.00 -31.59 2.51
CA ILE A 416 -33.95 -31.63 1.04
C ILE A 416 -35.38 -31.49 0.54
N ILE A 417 -35.60 -30.53 -0.35
CA ILE A 417 -36.88 -30.28 -1.00
C ILE A 417 -36.79 -30.81 -2.44
N GLU A 418 -37.39 -31.97 -2.68
CA GLU A 418 -37.47 -32.57 -4.00
C GLU A 418 -38.56 -31.87 -4.84
N GLY A 419 -38.26 -31.59 -6.11
CA GLY A 419 -39.22 -31.03 -7.08
C GLY A 419 -39.47 -29.52 -6.96
N VAL A 420 -38.76 -28.81 -6.08
CA VAL A 420 -38.75 -27.35 -6.03
C VAL A 420 -37.48 -26.85 -6.70
N SER A 421 -37.65 -26.23 -7.86
CA SER A 421 -36.60 -25.44 -8.52
C SER A 421 -36.90 -23.96 -8.31
N LEU A 422 -35.87 -23.15 -8.01
CA LEU A 422 -36.05 -21.69 -7.97
C LEU A 422 -36.29 -21.11 -9.37
N ASN A 423 -35.98 -21.87 -10.42
CA ASN A 423 -36.31 -21.55 -11.81
C ASN A 423 -37.42 -22.47 -12.33
N MET A 424 -38.51 -21.91 -12.84
CA MET A 424 -39.65 -22.67 -13.39
C MET A 424 -39.29 -23.69 -14.50
N ALA A 425 -38.05 -23.66 -15.02
CA ALA A 425 -37.59 -24.50 -16.12
C ALA A 425 -36.68 -25.69 -15.71
N ASP A 426 -36.22 -25.77 -14.46
CA ASP A 426 -35.20 -26.77 -14.06
C ASP A 426 -35.74 -27.81 -13.07
N LYS A 427 -35.23 -29.04 -13.10
CA LYS A 427 -35.54 -30.11 -12.13
C LYS A 427 -34.41 -30.23 -11.10
N SER A 428 -33.99 -29.11 -10.52
CA SER A 428 -32.96 -29.09 -9.48
C SER A 428 -33.53 -29.56 -8.14
N THR A 429 -32.64 -30.09 -7.28
CA THR A 429 -32.94 -30.40 -5.88
C THR A 429 -32.58 -29.17 -5.06
N ALA A 430 -33.54 -28.58 -4.34
CA ALA A 430 -33.31 -27.45 -3.45
C ALA A 430 -33.06 -27.94 -2.01
N GLY A 431 -32.09 -27.36 -1.32
CA GLY A 431 -31.89 -27.59 0.12
C GLY A 431 -32.41 -26.41 0.92
N CYS A 432 -33.19 -26.67 1.96
CA CYS A 432 -33.55 -25.67 2.96
C CYS A 432 -32.79 -25.97 4.26
N ALA A 433 -32.09 -24.98 4.80
CA ALA A 433 -31.46 -25.08 6.10
C ALA A 433 -32.02 -24.00 7.03
N ARG A 434 -32.19 -24.34 8.31
CA ARG A 434 -32.54 -23.38 9.35
C ARG A 434 -31.56 -23.44 10.52
N ALA A 435 -31.28 -22.28 11.07
CA ALA A 435 -30.49 -22.10 12.28
C ALA A 435 -31.28 -21.26 13.28
N ILE A 436 -31.29 -21.69 14.54
CA ILE A 436 -32.00 -21.02 15.63
C ILE A 436 -31.00 -20.79 16.76
N ALA A 437 -30.90 -19.55 17.22
CA ALA A 437 -30.07 -19.15 18.35
C ALA A 437 -30.70 -17.98 19.11
N ILE A 438 -30.36 -17.85 20.39
CA ILE A 438 -30.60 -16.63 21.17
C ILE A 438 -29.30 -15.84 21.13
N ILE A 439 -29.37 -14.59 20.65
CA ILE A 439 -28.20 -13.75 20.45
C ILE A 439 -28.23 -12.62 21.47
N ASP A 440 -27.10 -12.42 22.16
CA ASP A 440 -26.89 -11.34 23.13
C ASP A 440 -26.57 -10.01 22.41
N ALA A 441 -27.55 -9.53 21.64
CA ALA A 441 -27.48 -8.29 20.87
C ALA A 441 -28.89 -7.76 20.58
N SER A 442 -28.98 -6.49 20.18
CA SER A 442 -30.26 -5.92 19.72
C SER A 442 -30.72 -6.56 18.39
N PHE A 443 -32.03 -6.47 18.09
CA PHE A 443 -32.55 -7.06 16.86
C PHE A 443 -32.04 -6.30 15.62
N GLU A 444 -31.87 -4.98 15.70
CA GLU A 444 -31.31 -4.13 14.64
C GLU A 444 -29.85 -4.46 14.39
N GLU A 445 -29.08 -4.68 15.44
CA GLU A 445 -27.68 -5.08 15.33
C GLU A 445 -27.54 -6.42 14.60
N CYS A 446 -28.35 -7.40 14.96
CA CYS A 446 -28.38 -8.69 14.28
C CYS A 446 -28.83 -8.55 12.82
N ALA A 447 -29.87 -7.76 12.55
CA ALA A 447 -30.38 -7.51 11.20
C ALA A 447 -29.34 -6.81 10.32
N ALA A 448 -28.67 -5.77 10.83
CA ALA A 448 -27.63 -5.05 10.12
C ALA A 448 -26.40 -5.95 9.86
N PHE A 449 -26.01 -6.77 10.84
CA PHE A 449 -24.94 -7.75 10.68
C PHE A 449 -25.24 -8.78 9.58
N ASP A 450 -26.48 -9.25 9.50
CA ASP A 450 -26.93 -10.20 8.48
C ASP A 450 -27.06 -9.55 7.10
N PHE A 451 -27.64 -8.35 7.05
CA PHE A 451 -27.78 -7.57 5.81
C PHE A 451 -26.41 -7.25 5.19
N LYS A 452 -25.39 -7.04 6.02
CA LYS A 452 -24.00 -6.80 5.61
C LYS A 452 -23.20 -8.09 5.43
N LYS A 453 -23.81 -9.21 5.00
CA LYS A 453 -23.11 -10.47 4.66
C LYS A 453 -22.03 -10.32 3.57
N THR A 454 -22.05 -9.24 2.79
CA THR A 454 -21.05 -8.89 1.76
C THR A 454 -20.12 -7.75 2.17
N SER A 455 -19.95 -7.50 3.48
CA SER A 455 -19.00 -6.52 4.03
C SER A 455 -17.58 -6.75 3.52
N ARG A 456 -16.69 -5.75 3.66
CA ARG A 456 -15.31 -5.84 3.16
C ARG A 456 -14.57 -7.00 3.82
N GLU A 457 -14.73 -7.14 5.13
CA GLU A 457 -14.16 -8.25 5.89
C GLU A 457 -14.70 -9.61 5.42
N LYS A 458 -16.03 -9.75 5.28
CA LYS A 458 -16.67 -11.01 4.90
C LYS A 458 -16.32 -11.43 3.47
N ARG A 459 -16.12 -10.49 2.54
CA ARG A 459 -15.64 -10.78 1.17
C ARG A 459 -14.30 -11.51 1.17
N LYS A 460 -13.39 -11.20 2.10
CA LYS A 460 -12.10 -11.89 2.22
C LYS A 460 -12.29 -13.36 2.64
N SER A 461 -13.17 -13.61 3.61
CA SER A 461 -13.53 -14.95 4.07
C SER A 461 -14.20 -15.79 2.95
N HIS A 462 -15.11 -15.18 2.20
CA HIS A 462 -15.76 -15.82 1.04
C HIS A 462 -14.75 -16.22 -0.05
N ARG A 463 -13.77 -15.35 -0.36
CA ARG A 463 -12.67 -15.67 -1.29
C ARG A 463 -11.87 -16.88 -0.82
N ALA A 464 -11.50 -16.94 0.46
CA ALA A 464 -10.75 -18.06 1.02
C ALA A 464 -11.52 -19.39 0.94
N ARG A 465 -12.85 -19.34 1.05
CA ARG A 465 -13.75 -20.51 0.99
C ARG A 465 -14.20 -20.87 -0.44
N LYS A 466 -13.73 -20.16 -1.47
CA LYS A 466 -14.21 -20.27 -2.88
C LYS A 466 -15.74 -20.20 -3.00
N THR A 467 -16.40 -19.53 -2.07
CA THR A 467 -17.86 -19.36 -2.07
C THR A 467 -18.15 -17.97 -2.59
N VAL A 468 -19.03 -17.84 -3.59
CA VAL A 468 -19.47 -16.53 -4.10
C VAL A 468 -20.86 -16.27 -3.56
N THR A 469 -20.97 -15.35 -2.60
CA THR A 469 -22.27 -14.80 -2.19
C THR A 469 -22.47 -13.49 -2.93
N ILE A 470 -23.36 -13.49 -3.91
CA ILE A 470 -23.81 -12.28 -4.60
C ILE A 470 -25.09 -11.84 -3.90
N ALA A 471 -25.07 -10.69 -3.22
CA ALA A 471 -26.27 -10.03 -2.72
C ALA A 471 -26.52 -8.80 -3.60
N ALA A 472 -27.67 -8.74 -4.28
CA ALA A 472 -28.08 -7.59 -5.08
C ALA A 472 -28.67 -6.50 -4.16
N ARG A 473 -28.34 -5.23 -4.45
CA ARG A 473 -28.55 -4.03 -3.63
C ARG A 473 -29.35 -2.99 -4.43
N GLY A 474 -30.65 -2.83 -4.18
CA GLY A 474 -31.59 -1.93 -4.82
C GLY A 474 -32.15 -0.93 -3.83
N SER A 475 -32.21 0.32 -4.28
CA SER A 475 -32.89 1.41 -3.63
C SER A 475 -33.55 2.21 -4.75
N ILE A 476 -34.87 2.27 -4.78
CA ILE A 476 -35.61 3.26 -5.55
C ILE A 476 -35.87 4.43 -4.60
N LEU A 477 -34.84 5.28 -4.42
CA LEU A 477 -35.02 6.65 -3.94
C LEU A 477 -34.91 7.54 -5.18
N THR A 478 -36.07 7.96 -5.70
CA THR A 478 -36.14 8.97 -6.75
C THR A 478 -35.57 10.29 -6.24
N GLU A 479 -34.57 10.79 -6.99
CA GLU A 479 -34.08 12.18 -7.04
C GLU A 479 -33.37 12.77 -5.80
N ARG A 480 -32.17 12.25 -5.48
CA ARG A 480 -30.98 13.11 -5.18
C ARG A 480 -29.64 12.37 -5.05
N MET A 481 -29.37 11.37 -5.89
CA MET A 481 -28.01 10.83 -6.06
C MET A 481 -27.81 10.40 -7.51
N GLU A 482 -27.24 11.29 -8.33
CA GLU A 482 -26.73 10.88 -9.64
C GLU A 482 -25.40 10.14 -9.46
N SER A 483 -25.29 9.01 -10.17
CA SER A 483 -24.17 8.06 -10.28
C SER A 483 -24.05 7.03 -9.13
N VAL A 484 -24.49 5.80 -9.40
CA VAL A 484 -23.66 4.58 -9.54
C VAL A 484 -24.58 3.34 -9.59
N GLU A 485 -24.48 2.62 -10.71
CA GLU A 485 -24.78 1.20 -10.99
C GLU A 485 -26.00 0.50 -10.34
N ALA A 486 -26.94 0.12 -11.19
CA ALA A 486 -28.17 -0.62 -10.90
C ALA A 486 -27.96 -2.06 -10.36
N ARG A 487 -28.82 -2.49 -9.41
CA ARG A 487 -29.53 -3.80 -9.34
C ARG A 487 -30.27 -4.04 -8.00
N GLU A 488 -31.60 -3.90 -8.05
CA GLU A 488 -32.71 -4.50 -7.26
C GLU A 488 -32.43 -5.21 -5.91
N THR A 489 -33.20 -4.87 -4.85
CA THR A 489 -33.21 -5.49 -3.50
C THR A 489 -34.60 -5.71 -2.99
N VAL A 490 -34.75 -6.75 -2.17
CA VAL A 490 -35.90 -7.05 -1.33
C VAL A 490 -35.45 -6.96 0.14
N ALA A 491 -36.20 -6.22 0.96
CA ALA A 491 -36.07 -6.22 2.42
C ALA A 491 -36.97 -7.30 3.04
N ILE A 492 -36.49 -8.05 4.03
CA ILE A 492 -37.33 -8.90 4.91
C ILE A 492 -37.39 -8.21 6.27
N ARG A 493 -38.59 -7.83 6.71
CA ARG A 493 -38.84 -7.27 8.04
C ARG A 493 -39.34 -8.37 8.97
N LEU A 494 -38.67 -8.58 10.10
CA LEU A 494 -39.15 -9.41 11.20
C LEU A 494 -40.10 -8.59 12.07
N ARG A 495 -41.35 -9.02 12.23
CA ARG A 495 -42.26 -8.48 13.27
C ARG A 495 -41.87 -9.10 14.62
N SER A 496 -41.74 -8.29 15.67
CA SER A 496 -41.77 -8.80 17.04
C SER A 496 -43.13 -8.50 17.69
N SER A 497 -43.68 -9.50 18.36
CA SER A 497 -44.77 -9.33 19.32
C SER A 497 -44.28 -9.83 20.68
N GLY A 498 -43.89 -8.90 21.56
CA GLY A 498 -43.92 -9.08 23.02
C GLY A 498 -42.84 -9.94 23.70
N GLN A 499 -42.20 -9.31 24.69
CA GLN A 499 -41.34 -9.82 25.78
C GLN A 499 -39.93 -10.32 25.42
N PHE A 500 -38.94 -9.65 26.02
CA PHE A 500 -37.51 -9.72 25.74
C PHE A 500 -36.87 -11.04 26.21
N ASN A 501 -36.66 -11.92 25.25
CA ASN A 501 -35.46 -12.74 25.04
C ASN A 501 -35.40 -13.00 23.52
N THR A 502 -34.43 -12.41 22.82
CA THR A 502 -34.39 -12.32 21.35
C THR A 502 -34.05 -13.67 20.71
N LYS A 503 -35.08 -14.41 20.31
CA LYS A 503 -34.96 -15.60 19.45
C LYS A 503 -35.02 -15.17 17.98
N MET A 504 -33.96 -15.43 17.21
CA MET A 504 -33.95 -15.24 15.75
C MET A 504 -33.99 -16.60 15.04
N ASP A 505 -34.96 -16.78 14.14
CA ASP A 505 -35.06 -17.94 13.26
C ASP A 505 -34.52 -17.55 11.87
N TYR A 506 -33.40 -18.14 11.45
CA TYR A 506 -32.84 -17.95 10.10
C TYR A 506 -33.20 -19.12 9.20
N ALA A 507 -33.69 -18.86 7.99
CA ALA A 507 -33.86 -19.86 6.95
C ALA A 507 -33.11 -19.45 5.67
N CYS A 508 -32.24 -20.32 5.15
CA CYS A 508 -31.49 -20.09 3.92
C CYS A 508 -31.75 -21.25 2.95
N MET A 509 -32.10 -20.94 1.69
CA MET A 509 -32.15 -21.94 0.63
C MET A 509 -30.82 -21.96 -0.13
N LEU A 510 -30.26 -23.16 -0.30
CA LEU A 510 -29.04 -23.41 -1.06
C LEU A 510 -29.41 -24.23 -2.29
N GLU A 511 -29.18 -23.68 -3.48
CA GLU A 511 -29.17 -24.45 -4.73
C GLU A 511 -27.78 -25.03 -4.96
N LEU A 512 -27.67 -26.36 -4.89
CA LEU A 512 -26.43 -27.07 -5.24
C LEU A 512 -26.48 -27.45 -6.73
N GLY A 513 -25.93 -26.58 -7.58
CA GLY A 513 -25.74 -26.88 -9.00
C GLY A 513 -24.60 -27.86 -9.20
N ALA A 514 -24.91 -29.14 -9.46
CA ALA A 514 -23.92 -30.12 -9.91
C ALA A 514 -23.71 -29.98 -11.43
N SER A 515 -22.70 -29.21 -11.85
CA SER A 515 -22.23 -29.27 -13.24
C SER A 515 -21.49 -30.60 -13.46
N ARG A 516 -22.17 -31.62 -13.98
CA ARG A 516 -21.50 -32.79 -14.56
C ARG A 516 -20.85 -32.37 -15.88
N SER A 517 -19.56 -32.08 -15.88
CA SER A 517 -18.79 -32.10 -17.14
C SER A 517 -18.74 -33.55 -17.64
N ARG A 518 -19.40 -33.84 -18.75
CA ARG A 518 -19.12 -35.08 -19.50
C ARG A 518 -17.76 -34.93 -20.18
N ALA A 519 -16.97 -35.99 -20.07
CA ALA A 519 -15.70 -36.20 -20.75
C ALA A 519 -15.85 -36.19 -22.27
#